data_AF-A0A7C1GWI0-F1
#
_entry.id   AF-A0A7C1GWI0-F1
#
_cell.length_a   1.000
_cell.length_b   1.000
_cell.length_c   1.000
_cell.angle_alpha   90.00
_cell.angle_beta   90.00
_cell.angle_gamma   90.00
#
_symmetry.space_group_name_H-M   'P 1'
#
loop_
_entity.id
_entity.type
_entity.pdbx_description
1 polymer ?
#
loop_
_entity_poly.entity_id
_entity_poly.type
_entity_poly.pdbx_seq_one_letter_code
_entity_poly.pdbx_strand_id
1 'polypeptide(L)'
;MSLDSRLASQEVIKRDGQRVPFDPARIKNAILKAGKATGEFGEDAAERLTAQVLKVIQHRRWSDSPSVEQIQDIVEQVLIEANHFATARAYIVYREQRKRIRDEQKVLIDAIGSINEYLQQADWRVNANANQGYSLGGLILNVAGKVTANYWLSEVYPAEIGLAHRRGDLHIHDLDMLSGYCAGWSLRNLLYEGFNGVPGKVEAAPCRHMSSAVGQMVNFLGTLQNEWAGAQAFSSFDTYLAPFVRADRMAYAEIKQCMQEFVYNLNVPSRWGTQTPFTNITLDWTCPEDLRDQEPMLGGDPAGFTYGELEEEMALINRAFLEVMIAGDWRGRVFTFPIPTYNITRDFDWEHPNTTLLFEMTAKYGIPYFQNFLNSDLQPHMVRSMCCRLQLDLGELLARGNGLFGSAEQTGSVGVVTINCARLGHLAAGDLSALHQRLDALLELAR
;
A
#
# COMPACT_ATOMS: atom_id res chain seq x y z
N MET A 1 18.48 59.54 8.08
CA MET A 1 17.17 59.26 7.47
C MET A 1 16.60 58.03 8.14
N SER A 2 15.50 58.19 8.90
CA SER A 2 14.82 57.11 9.60
C SER A 2 14.23 56.14 8.59
N LEU A 3 14.59 54.86 8.69
CA LEU A 3 13.90 53.77 8.02
C LEU A 3 12.45 53.75 8.52
N ASP A 4 11.53 53.94 7.58
CA ASP A 4 10.11 54.16 7.81
C ASP A 4 9.45 52.94 8.47
N SER A 5 8.69 53.20 9.54
CA SER A 5 8.10 52.27 10.53
C SER A 5 7.15 51.19 10.00
N ARG A 6 6.91 51.10 8.70
CA ARG A 6 5.97 50.14 8.07
C ARG A 6 6.56 48.76 7.77
N LEU A 7 7.89 48.64 7.66
CA LEU A 7 8.58 47.37 7.35
C LEU A 7 8.91 46.56 8.62
N ALA A 8 9.16 47.24 9.75
CA ALA A 8 9.49 46.59 11.02
C ALA A 8 8.30 45.85 11.68
N SER A 9 7.07 46.10 11.19
CA SER A 9 5.83 45.45 11.64
C SER A 9 5.34 44.34 10.70
N GLN A 10 6.09 44.01 9.64
CA GLN A 10 5.73 42.94 8.71
C GLN A 10 6.30 41.59 9.16
N GLU A 11 5.49 40.53 9.01
CA GLU A 11 5.91 39.15 9.19
C GLU A 11 6.31 38.53 7.83
N VAL A 12 7.23 37.56 7.86
CA VAL A 12 7.64 36.74 6.72
C VAL A 12 7.17 35.31 6.94
N ILE A 13 6.65 34.71 5.88
CA ILE A 13 6.29 33.29 5.88
C ILE A 13 7.55 32.48 5.55
N LYS A 14 8.06 31.75 6.54
CA LYS A 14 9.12 30.76 6.34
C LYS A 14 8.61 29.59 5.50
N ARG A 15 9.55 28.79 4.99
CA ARG A 15 9.27 27.62 4.14
C ARG A 15 8.47 26.52 4.82
N ASP A 16 8.48 26.48 6.15
CA ASP A 16 7.68 25.58 7.01
C ASP A 16 6.27 26.13 7.30
N GLY A 17 5.94 27.31 6.79
CA GLY A 17 4.68 28.00 7.04
C GLY A 17 4.68 28.87 8.30
N GLN A 18 5.74 28.87 9.10
CA GLN A 18 5.82 29.72 10.29
C GLN A 18 5.97 31.19 9.92
N ARG A 19 5.23 32.06 10.62
CA ARG A 19 5.38 33.52 10.53
C ARG A 19 6.46 33.98 11.50
N VAL A 20 7.39 34.79 11.02
CA VAL A 20 8.44 35.40 11.85
C VAL A 20 8.59 36.88 11.54
N PRO A 21 9.07 37.70 12.49
CA PRO A 21 9.36 39.11 12.23
C PRO A 21 10.31 39.29 11.04
N PHE A 22 10.01 40.26 10.18
CA PHE A 22 10.88 40.64 9.07
C PHE A 22 12.18 41.26 9.59
N ASP A 23 13.31 40.72 9.13
CA ASP A 23 14.65 41.18 9.51
C ASP A 23 15.45 41.58 8.24
N PRO A 24 15.57 42.89 7.95
CA PRO A 24 16.35 43.41 6.83
C PRO A 24 17.84 43.00 6.86
N ALA A 25 18.41 42.77 8.05
CA ALA A 25 19.82 42.42 8.18
C ALA A 25 20.14 41.07 7.53
N ARG A 26 19.16 40.15 7.48
CA ARG A 26 19.30 38.87 6.78
C ARG A 26 19.48 39.04 5.28
N ILE A 27 18.77 39.99 4.68
CA ILE A 27 18.87 40.31 3.25
C ILE A 27 20.25 40.92 2.97
N LYS A 28 20.65 41.94 3.74
CA LYS A 28 21.99 42.57 3.64
C LYS A 28 23.10 41.53 3.71
N ASN A 29 23.05 40.66 4.72
CA ASN A 29 24.07 39.63 4.92
C ASN A 29 24.14 38.62 3.77
N ALA A 30 23.01 38.26 3.18
CA ALA A 30 22.99 37.35 2.04
C ALA A 30 23.57 38.00 0.77
N ILE A 31 23.19 39.25 0.48
CA ILE A 31 23.71 40.04 -0.65
C ILE A 31 25.22 40.29 -0.49
N LEU A 32 25.66 40.69 0.71
CA LEU A 32 27.07 40.96 1.00
C LEU A 32 27.94 39.71 0.87
N LYS A 33 27.46 38.55 1.33
CA LYS A 33 28.18 37.29 1.17
C LYS A 33 28.35 36.92 -0.31
N ALA A 34 27.29 37.09 -1.11
CA ALA A 34 27.36 36.82 -2.54
C ALA A 34 28.32 37.79 -3.24
N GLY A 35 28.24 39.10 -2.96
CA GLY A 35 29.13 40.11 -3.54
C GLY A 35 30.60 39.93 -3.15
N LYS A 36 30.88 39.52 -1.90
CA LYS A 36 32.24 39.17 -1.45
C LYS A 36 32.77 37.92 -2.15
N ALA A 37 31.92 36.93 -2.43
CA ALA A 37 32.32 35.69 -3.08
C ALA A 37 32.68 35.89 -4.56
N THR A 38 32.05 36.85 -5.24
CA THR A 38 32.31 37.17 -6.65
C THR A 38 33.31 38.29 -6.84
N GLY A 39 33.51 39.14 -5.82
CA GLY A 39 34.35 40.32 -5.88
C GLY A 39 33.73 41.50 -6.63
N GLU A 40 32.47 41.41 -7.08
CA GLU A 40 31.81 42.49 -7.83
C GLU A 40 31.53 43.74 -6.96
N PHE A 41 31.30 43.56 -5.66
CA PHE A 41 31.03 44.68 -4.76
C PHE A 41 31.24 44.38 -3.27
N GLY A 42 31.43 45.45 -2.49
CA GLY A 42 31.62 45.42 -1.03
C GLY A 42 30.40 45.88 -0.23
N GLU A 43 30.63 46.29 1.01
CA GLU A 43 29.58 46.58 1.98
C GLU A 43 28.66 47.75 1.59
N ASP A 44 29.22 48.87 1.12
CA ASP A 44 28.46 50.06 0.72
C ASP A 44 27.48 49.79 -0.44
N ALA A 45 27.88 48.91 -1.37
CA ALA A 45 27.01 48.50 -2.46
C ALA A 45 25.93 47.53 -1.98
N ALA A 46 26.27 46.57 -1.10
CA ALA A 46 25.31 45.65 -0.51
C ALA A 46 24.22 46.39 0.28
N GLU A 47 24.56 47.48 0.98
CA GLU A 47 23.57 48.34 1.66
C GLU A 47 22.61 49.01 0.67
N ARG A 48 23.15 49.58 -0.42
CA ARG A 48 22.33 50.21 -1.47
C ARG A 48 21.39 49.21 -2.15
N LEU A 49 21.89 48.02 -2.50
CA LEU A 49 21.10 46.93 -3.09
C LEU A 49 20.02 46.44 -2.11
N THR A 50 20.35 46.34 -0.82
CA THR A 50 19.36 45.99 0.21
C THR A 50 18.25 47.04 0.28
N ALA A 51 18.60 48.33 0.25
CA ALA A 51 17.60 49.40 0.24
C ALA A 51 16.69 49.34 -0.98
N GLN A 52 17.22 48.95 -2.15
CA GLN A 52 16.41 48.70 -3.36
C GLN A 52 15.45 47.52 -3.18
N VAL A 53 15.93 46.39 -2.66
CA VAL A 53 15.07 45.22 -2.34
C VAL A 53 13.96 45.60 -1.37
N LEU A 54 14.28 46.33 -0.30
CA LEU A 54 13.29 46.80 0.69
C LEU A 54 12.24 47.72 0.04
N LYS A 55 12.67 48.59 -0.88
CA LYS A 55 11.76 49.46 -1.62
C LYS A 55 10.80 48.64 -2.50
N VAL A 56 11.28 47.62 -3.19
CA VAL A 56 10.44 46.72 -4.00
C VAL A 56 9.43 45.98 -3.13
N ILE A 57 9.88 45.41 -2.00
CA ILE A 57 9.00 44.71 -1.04
C ILE A 57 7.90 45.64 -0.54
N GLN A 58 8.23 46.89 -0.23
CA GLN A 58 7.28 47.88 0.30
C GLN A 58 6.22 48.31 -0.72
N HIS A 59 6.57 48.40 -2.01
CA HIS A 59 5.67 48.90 -3.05
C HIS A 59 4.90 47.78 -3.76
N ARG A 60 5.30 46.51 -3.57
CA ARG A 60 4.56 45.36 -4.10
C ARG A 60 3.29 45.14 -3.28
N ARG A 61 2.16 44.92 -3.97
CA ARG A 61 0.94 44.46 -3.32
C ARG A 61 1.06 42.97 -3.05
N TRP A 62 0.91 42.59 -1.79
CA TRP A 62 0.91 41.21 -1.36
C TRP A 62 -0.52 40.80 -0.97
N SER A 63 -0.93 39.58 -1.31
CA SER A 63 -2.18 39.00 -0.86
C SER A 63 -2.15 38.63 0.63
N ASP A 64 -0.96 38.35 1.17
CA ASP A 64 -0.64 38.06 2.58
C ASP A 64 0.80 38.52 2.85
N SER A 65 1.47 38.03 3.90
CA SER A 65 2.90 38.24 4.13
C SER A 65 3.79 37.62 3.03
N PRO A 66 4.90 38.27 2.65
CA PRO A 66 5.83 37.73 1.66
C PRO A 66 6.49 36.43 2.16
N SER A 67 6.64 35.45 1.28
CA SER A 67 7.41 34.25 1.57
C SER A 67 8.92 34.49 1.41
N VAL A 68 9.73 33.67 2.08
CA VAL A 68 11.20 33.74 1.91
C VAL A 68 11.61 33.57 0.45
N GLU A 69 10.93 32.71 -0.33
CA GLU A 69 11.24 32.51 -1.75
C GLU A 69 10.98 33.78 -2.57
N GLN A 70 9.84 34.43 -2.35
CA GLN A 70 9.48 35.66 -3.05
C GLN A 70 10.44 36.82 -2.74
N ILE A 71 10.95 36.88 -1.50
CA ILE A 71 12.00 37.85 -1.13
C ILE A 71 13.30 37.55 -1.87
N GLN A 72 13.67 36.28 -2.01
CA GLN A 72 14.88 35.88 -2.73
C GLN A 72 14.77 36.17 -4.23
N ASP A 73 13.62 35.96 -4.84
CA ASP A 73 13.39 36.31 -6.25
C ASP A 73 13.56 37.81 -6.49
N ILE A 74 13.12 38.66 -5.55
CA ILE A 74 13.33 40.12 -5.60
C ILE A 74 14.83 40.46 -5.49
N VAL A 75 15.58 39.76 -4.62
CA VAL A 75 17.03 39.97 -4.50
C VAL A 75 17.74 39.63 -5.81
N GLU A 76 17.36 38.54 -6.46
CA GLU A 76 17.92 38.12 -7.76
C GLU A 76 17.65 39.18 -8.83
N GLN A 77 16.40 39.66 -8.93
CA GLN A 77 16.02 40.69 -9.88
C GLN A 77 16.81 41.99 -9.66
N VAL A 78 16.95 42.45 -8.41
CA VAL A 78 17.70 43.66 -8.07
C VAL A 78 19.19 43.53 -8.42
N LEU A 79 19.79 42.36 -8.18
CA LEU A 79 21.18 42.10 -8.56
C LEU A 79 21.38 42.15 -10.09
N ILE A 80 20.43 41.62 -10.85
CA ILE A 80 20.45 41.64 -12.32
C ILE A 80 20.28 43.07 -12.85
N GLU A 81 19.29 43.81 -12.34
CA GLU A 81 19.03 45.21 -12.75
C GLU A 81 20.20 46.15 -12.42
N ALA A 82 20.95 45.85 -11.36
CA ALA A 82 22.16 46.57 -11.00
C ALA A 82 23.41 46.14 -11.81
N ASN A 83 23.27 45.28 -12.83
CA ASN A 83 24.35 44.70 -13.65
C ASN A 83 25.38 43.87 -12.86
N HIS A 84 25.02 43.34 -11.69
CA HIS A 84 25.86 42.43 -10.90
C HIS A 84 25.58 40.96 -11.28
N PHE A 85 25.81 40.62 -12.55
CA PHE A 85 25.43 39.33 -13.11
C PHE A 85 26.20 38.16 -12.49
N ALA A 86 27.49 38.32 -12.15
CA ALA A 86 28.23 37.24 -11.54
C ALA A 86 27.69 36.93 -10.14
N THR A 87 27.34 37.97 -9.38
CA THR A 87 26.75 37.86 -8.03
C THR A 87 25.34 37.30 -8.08
N ALA A 88 24.51 37.71 -9.04
CA ALA A 88 23.19 37.14 -9.25
C ALA A 88 23.27 35.62 -9.49
N ARG A 89 24.14 35.18 -10.41
CA ARG A 89 24.36 33.75 -10.67
C ARG A 89 24.87 33.00 -9.44
N ALA A 90 25.87 33.55 -8.75
CA ALA A 90 26.41 32.92 -7.54
C ALA A 90 25.35 32.81 -6.42
N TYR A 91 24.49 33.82 -6.28
CA TYR A 91 23.38 33.81 -5.34
C TYR A 91 22.35 32.72 -5.68
N ILE A 92 21.94 32.62 -6.96
CA ILE A 92 21.02 31.59 -7.46
C ILE A 92 21.58 30.18 -7.21
N VAL A 93 22.83 29.94 -7.60
CA VAL A 93 23.50 28.64 -7.41
C VAL A 93 23.59 28.28 -5.93
N TYR A 94 23.95 29.24 -5.08
CA TYR A 94 24.02 29.01 -3.63
C TYR A 94 22.64 28.70 -3.02
N ARG A 95 21.58 29.40 -3.47
CA ARG A 95 20.20 29.12 -3.06
C ARG A 95 19.80 27.70 -3.44
N GLU A 96 20.09 27.27 -4.67
CA GLU A 96 19.78 25.93 -5.15
C GLU A 96 20.58 24.85 -4.42
N GLN A 97 21.88 25.05 -4.20
CA GLN A 97 22.70 24.14 -3.39
C GLN A 97 22.19 24.03 -1.95
N ARG A 98 21.81 25.15 -1.31
CA ARG A 98 21.24 25.13 0.04
C ARG A 98 19.86 24.51 0.09
N LYS A 99 19.06 24.67 -0.96
CA LYS A 99 17.78 23.97 -1.12
C LYS A 99 18.04 22.47 -1.19
N ARG A 100 18.90 22.02 -2.09
CA ARG A 100 19.31 20.62 -2.23
C ARG A 100 19.88 20.01 -0.95
N ILE A 101 20.82 20.66 -0.26
CA ILE A 101 21.36 20.18 1.02
C ILE A 101 20.27 20.05 2.09
N ARG A 102 19.29 20.97 2.12
CA ARG A 102 18.18 20.89 3.08
C ARG A 102 17.18 19.81 2.72
N ASP A 103 16.96 19.58 1.44
CA ASP A 103 16.14 18.48 0.95
C ASP A 103 16.83 17.14 1.28
N GLU A 104 18.14 17.03 1.03
CA GLU A 104 18.97 15.89 1.45
C GLU A 104 18.99 15.69 2.98
N GLN A 105 19.01 16.78 3.78
CA GLN A 105 18.89 16.71 5.25
C GLN A 105 17.50 16.29 5.74
N LYS A 106 16.42 16.52 4.98
CA LYS A 106 15.09 16.00 5.29
C LYS A 106 14.97 14.50 5.01
N VAL A 107 15.84 13.94 4.18
CA VAL A 107 15.87 12.50 3.84
C VAL A 107 16.74 11.70 4.84
N LEU A 108 17.58 12.36 5.65
CA LEU A 108 18.38 11.70 6.68
C LEU A 108 17.49 11.19 7.83
N ILE A 109 17.15 9.90 7.78
CA ILE A 109 16.51 9.20 8.87
C ILE A 109 17.50 9.07 10.01
N ASP A 110 17.13 9.60 11.19
CA ASP A 110 17.85 9.31 12.42
C ASP A 110 17.66 7.83 12.76
N ALA A 111 18.63 7.02 12.36
CA ALA A 111 18.62 5.58 12.60
C ALA A 111 18.60 5.26 14.10
N ILE A 112 19.32 6.03 14.92
CA ILE A 112 19.36 5.85 16.36
C ILE A 112 18.01 6.24 16.97
N GLY A 113 17.46 7.39 16.56
CA GLY A 113 16.13 7.83 16.95
C GLY A 113 15.06 6.81 16.59
N SER A 114 15.06 6.29 15.37
CA SER A 114 14.08 5.30 14.89
C SER A 114 14.13 4.00 15.69
N ILE A 115 15.33 3.51 16.03
CA ILE A 115 15.50 2.32 16.88
C ILE A 115 15.01 2.62 18.30
N ASN A 116 15.43 3.74 18.90
CA ASN A 116 15.04 4.10 20.26
C ASN A 116 13.52 4.31 20.39
N GLU A 117 12.88 4.94 19.40
CA GLU A 117 11.42 5.11 19.35
C GLU A 117 10.69 3.76 19.38
N TYR A 118 11.17 2.77 18.62
CA TYR A 118 10.58 1.43 18.63
C TYR A 118 10.82 0.72 19.97
N LEU A 119 12.04 0.77 20.50
CA LEU A 119 12.39 0.17 21.80
C LEU A 119 11.57 0.77 22.95
N GLN A 120 11.23 2.06 22.87
CA GLN A 120 10.42 2.77 23.87
C GLN A 120 8.91 2.71 23.57
N GLN A 121 8.49 2.13 22.44
CA GLN A 121 7.11 2.11 21.95
C GLN A 121 6.47 3.51 21.90
N ALA A 122 7.27 4.54 21.58
CA ALA A 122 6.85 5.93 21.62
C ALA A 122 6.06 6.38 20.37
N ASP A 123 6.13 5.61 19.29
CA ASP A 123 5.45 5.89 18.02
C ASP A 123 4.17 5.05 17.88
N TRP A 124 3.04 5.70 17.60
CA TRP A 124 1.76 5.03 17.39
C TRP A 124 1.82 4.01 16.25
N ARG A 125 2.73 4.19 15.28
CA ARG A 125 2.93 3.27 14.15
C ARG A 125 3.35 1.87 14.58
N VAL A 126 3.89 1.71 15.79
CA VAL A 126 4.15 0.39 16.39
C VAL A 126 2.85 -0.41 16.56
N ASN A 127 1.70 0.26 16.66
CA ASN A 127 0.37 -0.34 16.77
C ASN A 127 -0.47 -0.22 15.48
N ALA A 128 0.10 0.22 14.35
CA ALA A 128 -0.66 0.42 13.10
C ALA A 128 -1.19 -0.91 12.52
N ASN A 129 -0.45 -2.00 12.73
CA ASN A 129 -0.82 -3.33 12.27
C ASN A 129 -1.20 -4.21 13.46
N ALA A 130 -2.48 -4.56 13.59
CA ALA A 130 -2.99 -5.36 14.71
C ALA A 130 -2.41 -6.78 14.79
N ASN A 131 -1.82 -7.28 13.69
CA ASN A 131 -1.15 -8.58 13.62
C ASN A 131 0.39 -8.50 13.74
N GLN A 132 0.95 -7.35 14.11
CA GLN A 132 2.37 -7.17 14.40
C GLN A 132 2.58 -6.94 15.91
N GLY A 133 3.49 -7.71 16.50
CA GLY A 133 3.89 -7.56 17.91
C GLY A 133 5.32 -7.01 18.06
N TYR A 134 5.68 -6.63 19.28
CA TYR A 134 7.06 -6.22 19.60
C TYR A 134 8.01 -7.41 19.46
N SER A 135 8.85 -7.37 18.43
CA SER A 135 9.88 -8.38 18.15
C SER A 135 11.09 -7.78 17.44
N LEU A 136 12.15 -8.58 17.27
CA LEU A 136 13.30 -8.21 16.44
C LEU A 136 12.88 -8.03 14.97
N GLY A 137 12.02 -8.90 14.45
CA GLY A 137 11.47 -8.78 13.10
C GLY A 137 10.66 -7.49 12.93
N GLY A 138 9.87 -7.13 13.94
CA GLY A 138 9.11 -5.88 13.97
C GLY A 138 10.00 -4.63 14.01
N LEU A 139 11.15 -4.68 14.72
CA LEU A 139 12.13 -3.61 14.71
C LEU A 139 12.70 -3.40 13.31
N ILE A 140 13.12 -4.48 12.66
CA ILE A 140 13.69 -4.43 11.31
C ILE A 140 12.67 -3.86 10.32
N LEU A 141 11.43 -4.36 10.35
CA LEU A 141 10.34 -3.85 9.51
C LEU A 141 10.03 -2.38 9.78
N ASN A 142 9.99 -1.95 11.04
CA ASN A 142 9.69 -0.56 11.39
C ASN A 142 10.76 0.39 10.82
N VAL A 143 12.03 0.06 11.02
CA VAL A 143 13.14 0.88 10.54
C VAL A 143 13.20 0.86 9.01
N ALA A 144 13.13 -0.32 8.39
CA ALA A 144 13.12 -0.44 6.94
C ALA A 144 11.93 0.30 6.32
N GLY A 145 10.74 0.18 6.90
CA GLY A 145 9.53 0.85 6.45
C GLY A 145 9.64 2.37 6.50
N LYS A 146 10.21 2.95 7.58
CA LYS A 146 10.49 4.40 7.65
C LYS A 146 11.46 4.85 6.54
N VAL A 147 12.45 4.01 6.21
CA VAL A 147 13.41 4.27 5.11
C VAL A 147 12.71 4.27 3.77
N THR A 148 11.98 3.20 3.47
CA THR A 148 11.24 3.04 2.24
C THR A 148 10.22 4.16 2.03
N ALA A 149 9.47 4.52 3.06
CA ALA A 149 8.44 5.55 2.95
C ALA A 149 9.02 6.94 2.64
N ASN A 150 10.16 7.28 3.24
CA ASN A 150 10.83 8.54 2.92
C ASN A 150 11.41 8.54 1.51
N TYR A 151 11.95 7.41 1.06
CA TYR A 151 12.43 7.27 -0.32
C TYR A 151 11.29 7.47 -1.33
N TRP A 152 10.15 6.81 -1.13
CA TRP A 152 8.94 7.05 -1.94
C TRP A 152 8.57 8.53 -2.01
N LEU A 153 8.44 9.19 -0.85
CA LEU A 153 7.90 10.56 -0.76
C LEU A 153 8.90 11.67 -1.10
N SER A 154 10.15 11.35 -1.37
CA SER A 154 11.22 12.32 -1.60
C SER A 154 11.94 12.12 -2.93
N GLU A 155 12.09 10.88 -3.38
CA GLU A 155 12.83 10.53 -4.60
C GLU A 155 11.92 10.02 -5.71
N VAL A 156 10.85 9.27 -5.38
CA VAL A 156 9.98 8.66 -6.39
C VAL A 156 8.80 9.56 -6.76
N TYR A 157 8.06 10.03 -5.75
CA TYR A 157 6.89 10.87 -5.97
C TYR A 157 7.27 12.35 -6.14
N PRO A 158 6.56 13.08 -7.01
CA PRO A 158 6.59 14.54 -7.05
C PRO A 158 6.35 15.16 -5.67
N ALA A 159 7.01 16.31 -5.43
CA ALA A 159 6.98 16.97 -4.12
C ALA A 159 5.56 17.32 -3.64
N GLU A 160 4.65 17.65 -4.55
CA GLU A 160 3.24 17.95 -4.26
C GLU A 160 2.48 16.75 -3.69
N ILE A 161 2.68 15.55 -4.24
CA ILE A 161 2.12 14.30 -3.71
C ILE A 161 2.69 14.03 -2.32
N GLY A 162 4.02 14.14 -2.19
CA GLY A 162 4.71 13.97 -0.93
C GLY A 162 4.25 14.95 0.16
N LEU A 163 3.88 16.17 -0.21
CA LEU A 163 3.33 17.19 0.71
C LEU A 163 1.88 16.88 1.07
N ALA A 164 1.04 16.48 0.11
CA ALA A 164 -0.35 16.13 0.34
C ALA A 164 -0.48 14.95 1.33
N HIS A 165 0.37 13.93 1.19
CA HIS A 165 0.48 12.83 2.15
C HIS A 165 0.89 13.33 3.54
N ARG A 166 2.01 14.07 3.63
CA ARG A 166 2.56 14.55 4.92
C ARG A 166 1.62 15.52 5.66
N ARG A 167 0.77 16.26 4.94
CA ARG A 167 -0.25 17.16 5.52
C ARG A 167 -1.56 16.45 5.86
N GLY A 168 -1.70 15.18 5.48
CA GLY A 168 -2.92 14.39 5.65
C GLY A 168 -4.07 14.86 4.76
N ASP A 169 -3.78 15.53 3.64
CA ASP A 169 -4.79 15.85 2.62
C ASP A 169 -5.28 14.57 1.91
N LEU A 170 -4.34 13.65 1.67
CA LEU A 170 -4.57 12.28 1.23
C LEU A 170 -3.64 11.34 2.01
N HIS A 171 -3.89 10.04 1.93
CA HIS A 171 -3.05 9.01 2.51
C HIS A 171 -2.69 8.00 1.42
N ILE A 172 -1.38 7.77 1.25
CA ILE A 172 -0.85 6.75 0.34
C ILE A 172 -0.53 5.56 1.24
N HIS A 173 -1.20 4.44 0.99
CA HIS A 173 -1.05 3.25 1.82
C HIS A 173 0.25 2.50 1.49
N ASP A 174 0.72 1.69 2.45
CA ASP A 174 1.79 0.71 2.26
C ASP A 174 3.14 1.25 1.72
N LEU A 175 3.46 2.50 2.06
CA LEU A 175 4.73 3.14 1.72
C LEU A 175 5.96 2.48 2.38
N ASP A 176 5.77 1.50 3.26
CA ASP A 176 6.83 0.77 3.93
C ASP A 176 7.48 -0.30 3.04
N MET A 177 6.90 -0.62 1.88
CA MET A 177 7.45 -1.55 0.89
C MET A 177 7.61 -0.90 -0.50
N LEU A 178 8.64 -1.32 -1.26
CA LEU A 178 8.82 -0.96 -2.67
C LEU A 178 8.21 -2.05 -3.56
N SER A 179 6.91 -2.28 -3.42
CA SER A 179 6.21 -3.35 -4.14
C SER A 179 4.75 -2.98 -4.43
N GLY A 180 4.04 -3.88 -5.13
CA GLY A 180 2.60 -3.75 -5.30
C GLY A 180 1.83 -3.99 -4.01
N TYR A 181 0.58 -3.53 -3.97
CA TYR A 181 -0.29 -3.70 -2.81
C TYR A 181 -0.74 -5.15 -2.62
N CYS A 182 -1.68 -5.64 -3.42
CA CYS A 182 -2.25 -6.97 -3.23
C CYS A 182 -2.36 -7.71 -4.56
N ALA A 183 -2.38 -9.05 -4.48
CA ALA A 183 -2.52 -9.91 -5.65
C ALA A 183 -3.31 -11.17 -5.30
N GLY A 184 -4.24 -11.54 -6.19
CA GLY A 184 -4.76 -12.88 -6.24
C GLY A 184 -3.99 -13.70 -7.27
N TRP A 185 -3.79 -14.97 -6.93
CA TRP A 185 -2.97 -15.90 -7.69
C TRP A 185 -3.81 -17.08 -8.18
N SER A 186 -3.41 -17.62 -9.33
CA SER A 186 -4.02 -18.83 -9.87
C SER A 186 -3.53 -20.04 -9.10
N LEU A 187 -4.40 -20.60 -8.26
CA LEU A 187 -4.15 -21.86 -7.59
C LEU A 187 -3.94 -22.98 -8.62
N ARG A 188 -4.73 -22.96 -9.71
CA ARG A 188 -4.56 -23.89 -10.83
C ARG A 188 -3.14 -23.89 -11.38
N ASN A 189 -2.58 -22.71 -11.70
CA ASN A 189 -1.20 -22.64 -12.21
C ASN A 189 -0.19 -23.19 -11.22
N LEU A 190 -0.31 -22.85 -9.93
CA LEU A 190 0.55 -23.40 -8.89
C LEU A 190 0.47 -24.93 -8.84
N LEU A 191 -0.73 -25.51 -8.95
CA LEU A 191 -0.92 -26.96 -8.93
C LEU A 191 -0.38 -27.64 -10.20
N TYR A 192 -0.50 -26.99 -11.36
CA TYR A 192 -0.21 -27.58 -12.67
C TYR A 192 1.25 -27.40 -13.10
N GLU A 193 1.92 -26.36 -12.61
CA GLU A 193 3.32 -26.06 -12.92
C GLU A 193 4.23 -26.36 -11.72
N GLY A 194 3.70 -26.31 -10.50
CA GLY A 194 4.47 -26.34 -9.27
C GLY A 194 5.07 -24.98 -8.92
N PHE A 195 5.70 -24.88 -7.74
CA PHE A 195 6.35 -23.65 -7.31
C PHE A 195 7.74 -23.51 -7.95
N ASN A 196 7.83 -22.86 -9.11
CA ASN A 196 9.04 -22.80 -9.95
C ASN A 196 9.31 -21.39 -10.52
N GLY A 197 10.34 -21.26 -11.38
CA GLY A 197 10.50 -20.10 -12.28
C GLY A 197 11.47 -19.02 -11.79
N VAL A 198 12.17 -19.24 -10.67
CA VAL A 198 13.11 -18.26 -10.10
C VAL A 198 14.55 -18.76 -10.23
N PRO A 199 15.39 -18.12 -11.06
CA PRO A 199 16.78 -18.53 -11.26
C PRO A 199 17.58 -18.62 -9.95
N GLY A 200 18.27 -19.74 -9.76
CA GLY A 200 19.11 -19.97 -8.58
C GLY A 200 18.34 -20.28 -7.30
N LYS A 201 17.03 -20.55 -7.38
CA LYS A 201 16.22 -21.06 -6.28
C LYS A 201 15.83 -22.52 -6.52
N VAL A 202 15.50 -23.22 -5.43
CA VAL A 202 14.94 -24.57 -5.51
C VAL A 202 13.52 -24.46 -6.06
N GLU A 203 13.19 -25.34 -6.99
CA GLU A 203 11.88 -25.40 -7.64
C GLU A 203 11.16 -26.69 -7.23
N ALA A 204 9.84 -26.63 -7.19
CA ALA A 204 8.98 -27.77 -6.95
C ALA A 204 8.16 -28.08 -8.22
N ALA A 205 8.08 -29.36 -8.55
CA ALA A 205 7.26 -29.84 -9.67
C ALA A 205 5.75 -29.83 -9.30
N PRO A 206 4.85 -30.02 -10.29
CA PRO A 206 3.41 -30.13 -10.06
C PRO A 206 3.07 -31.18 -9.00
N CYS A 207 2.11 -30.87 -8.13
CA CYS A 207 1.76 -31.74 -7.02
C CYS A 207 0.94 -32.96 -7.49
N ARG A 208 1.29 -34.16 -7.01
CA ARG A 208 0.49 -35.38 -7.24
C ARG A 208 -0.47 -35.71 -6.08
N HIS A 209 -0.13 -35.30 -4.86
CA HIS A 209 -0.89 -35.62 -3.64
C HIS A 209 -1.28 -34.35 -2.88
N MET A 210 -2.40 -34.41 -2.13
CA MET A 210 -2.96 -33.27 -1.42
C MET A 210 -1.99 -32.63 -0.41
N SER A 211 -1.21 -33.44 0.31
CA SER A 211 -0.23 -32.96 1.29
C SER A 211 0.85 -32.09 0.64
N SER A 212 1.31 -32.47 -0.56
CA SER A 212 2.28 -31.69 -1.33
C SER A 212 1.65 -30.40 -1.86
N ALA A 213 0.39 -30.46 -2.32
CA ALA A 213 -0.37 -29.28 -2.74
C ALA A 213 -0.49 -28.26 -1.61
N VAL A 214 -0.95 -28.68 -0.43
CA VAL A 214 -1.05 -27.84 0.77
C VAL A 214 0.30 -27.25 1.15
N GLY A 215 1.37 -28.05 1.17
CA GLY A 215 2.71 -27.58 1.48
C GLY A 215 3.22 -26.53 0.49
N GLN A 216 3.01 -26.73 -0.81
CA GLN A 216 3.37 -25.74 -1.83
C GLN A 216 2.54 -24.47 -1.71
N MET A 217 1.24 -24.55 -1.42
CA MET A 217 0.38 -23.39 -1.20
C MET A 217 0.84 -22.53 -0.01
N VAL A 218 1.17 -23.16 1.12
CA VAL A 218 1.71 -22.48 2.30
C VAL A 218 3.04 -21.80 1.96
N ASN A 219 3.95 -22.51 1.29
CA ASN A 219 5.24 -21.94 0.89
C ASN A 219 5.09 -20.78 -0.11
N PHE A 220 4.14 -20.90 -1.04
CA PHE A 220 3.88 -19.89 -2.06
C PHE A 220 3.34 -18.60 -1.44
N LEU A 221 2.24 -18.69 -0.67
CA LEU A 221 1.67 -17.54 0.05
C LEU A 221 2.67 -16.98 1.07
N GLY A 222 3.39 -17.88 1.74
CA GLY A 222 4.46 -17.56 2.68
C GLY A 222 5.60 -16.77 2.05
N THR A 223 6.00 -17.11 0.83
CA THR A 223 7.07 -16.42 0.10
C THR A 223 6.58 -15.07 -0.40
N LEU A 224 5.44 -15.05 -1.10
CA LEU A 224 4.95 -13.85 -1.79
C LEU A 224 4.48 -12.75 -0.85
N GLN A 225 4.13 -13.05 0.40
CA GLN A 225 3.89 -11.99 1.38
C GLN A 225 5.12 -11.09 1.60
N ASN A 226 6.34 -11.53 1.26
CA ASN A 226 7.54 -10.70 1.38
C ASN A 226 7.80 -9.86 0.12
N GLU A 227 7.10 -10.16 -0.98
CA GLU A 227 7.21 -9.47 -2.27
C GLU A 227 6.05 -8.48 -2.50
N TRP A 228 5.01 -8.53 -1.67
CA TRP A 228 3.80 -7.69 -1.75
C TRP A 228 3.44 -7.14 -0.38
N ALA A 229 2.89 -5.92 -0.33
CA ALA A 229 2.59 -5.28 0.95
C ALA A 229 1.34 -5.85 1.65
N GLY A 230 0.29 -6.09 0.86
CA GLY A 230 -1.04 -6.50 1.29
C GLY A 230 -1.37 -7.97 1.03
N ALA A 231 -2.67 -8.25 0.93
CA ALA A 231 -3.17 -9.61 0.94
C ALA A 231 -2.80 -10.43 -0.31
N GLN A 232 -2.58 -11.73 -0.08
CA GLN A 232 -2.35 -12.73 -1.12
C GLN A 232 -3.54 -13.70 -1.13
N ALA A 233 -4.15 -13.92 -2.29
CA ALA A 233 -5.39 -14.67 -2.37
C ALA A 233 -5.33 -15.86 -3.33
N PHE A 234 -6.07 -16.93 -3.00
CA PHE A 234 -6.43 -17.98 -3.95
C PHE A 234 -7.95 -17.99 -4.17
N SER A 235 -8.36 -18.31 -5.40
CA SER A 235 -9.77 -18.53 -5.75
C SER A 235 -10.04 -20.01 -6.02
N SER A 236 -11.32 -20.40 -5.91
CA SER A 236 -11.77 -21.78 -6.19
C SER A 236 -11.00 -22.85 -5.41
N PHE A 237 -10.75 -22.58 -4.13
CA PHE A 237 -9.89 -23.39 -3.27
C PHE A 237 -10.41 -24.83 -3.10
N ASP A 238 -11.69 -24.98 -2.81
CA ASP A 238 -12.37 -26.26 -2.68
C ASP A 238 -12.44 -27.02 -4.01
N THR A 239 -12.82 -26.33 -5.09
CA THR A 239 -12.89 -26.91 -6.44
C THR A 239 -11.53 -27.46 -6.89
N TYR A 240 -10.45 -26.69 -6.74
CA TYR A 240 -9.12 -27.09 -7.21
C TYR A 240 -8.44 -28.14 -6.34
N LEU A 241 -8.84 -28.29 -5.07
CA LEU A 241 -8.29 -29.33 -4.18
C LEU A 241 -9.09 -30.64 -4.21
N ALA A 242 -10.35 -30.62 -4.61
CA ALA A 242 -11.20 -31.80 -4.71
C ALA A 242 -10.59 -32.96 -5.54
N PRO A 243 -9.88 -32.75 -6.67
CA PRO A 243 -9.31 -33.84 -7.46
C PRO A 243 -8.37 -34.75 -6.67
N PHE A 244 -7.58 -34.17 -5.75
CA PHE A 244 -6.64 -34.94 -4.92
C PHE A 244 -7.37 -35.88 -3.96
N VAL A 245 -8.50 -35.43 -3.40
CA VAL A 245 -9.32 -36.23 -2.49
C VAL A 245 -9.80 -37.51 -3.18
N ARG A 246 -10.28 -37.38 -4.41
CA ARG A 246 -10.74 -38.51 -5.21
C ARG A 246 -9.61 -39.43 -5.63
N ALA A 247 -8.56 -38.86 -6.22
CA ALA A 247 -7.47 -39.63 -6.81
C ALA A 247 -6.77 -40.50 -5.77
N ASP A 248 -6.55 -39.94 -4.57
CA ASP A 248 -5.92 -40.66 -3.45
C ASP A 248 -6.93 -41.45 -2.59
N ARG A 249 -8.24 -41.33 -2.87
CA ARG A 249 -9.34 -41.93 -2.08
C ARG A 249 -9.23 -41.61 -0.59
N MET A 250 -8.99 -40.33 -0.30
CA MET A 250 -8.63 -39.89 1.05
C MET A 250 -9.76 -40.14 2.04
N ALA A 251 -9.42 -40.66 3.22
CA ALA A 251 -10.33 -40.72 4.33
C ALA A 251 -10.57 -39.30 4.90
N TYR A 252 -11.75 -39.06 5.45
CA TYR A 252 -12.10 -37.74 6.01
C TYR A 252 -11.08 -37.23 7.04
N ALA A 253 -10.50 -38.12 7.85
CA ALA A 253 -9.47 -37.76 8.82
C ALA A 253 -8.20 -37.16 8.15
N GLU A 254 -7.82 -37.67 6.98
CA GLU A 254 -6.66 -37.18 6.22
C GLU A 254 -6.96 -35.82 5.59
N ILE A 255 -8.16 -35.65 5.03
CA ILE A 255 -8.62 -34.36 4.48
C ILE A 255 -8.60 -33.30 5.59
N LYS A 256 -9.16 -33.62 6.76
CA LYS A 256 -9.17 -32.72 7.93
C LYS A 256 -7.78 -32.41 8.43
N GLN A 257 -6.87 -33.38 8.43
CA GLN A 257 -5.47 -33.16 8.78
C GLN A 257 -4.79 -32.19 7.82
N CYS A 258 -4.97 -32.34 6.50
CA CYS A 258 -4.43 -31.40 5.51
C CYS A 258 -5.01 -29.99 5.67
N MET A 259 -6.32 -29.85 5.94
CA MET A 259 -6.92 -28.54 6.22
C MET A 259 -6.39 -27.93 7.53
N GLN A 260 -6.18 -28.74 8.56
CA GLN A 260 -5.57 -28.29 9.81
C GLN A 260 -4.15 -27.78 9.57
N GLU A 261 -3.33 -28.53 8.84
CA GLU A 261 -1.97 -28.11 8.47
C GLU A 261 -1.98 -26.80 7.70
N PHE A 262 -2.86 -26.66 6.71
CA PHE A 262 -2.99 -25.43 5.94
C PHE A 262 -3.32 -24.22 6.82
N VAL A 263 -4.38 -24.31 7.64
CA VAL A 263 -4.81 -23.22 8.53
C VAL A 263 -3.74 -22.88 9.55
N TYR A 264 -3.14 -23.89 10.19
CA TYR A 264 -2.17 -23.66 11.26
C TYR A 264 -0.94 -22.95 10.73
N ASN A 265 -0.39 -23.41 9.60
CA ASN A 265 0.81 -22.81 9.03
C ASN A 265 0.57 -21.37 8.53
N LEU A 266 -0.63 -21.04 8.05
CA LEU A 266 -0.98 -19.66 7.66
C LEU A 266 -1.25 -18.72 8.85
N ASN A 267 -1.32 -19.23 10.07
CA ASN A 267 -1.39 -18.41 11.29
C ASN A 267 -0.07 -18.38 12.08
N VAL A 268 1.02 -18.93 11.53
CA VAL A 268 2.36 -18.77 12.08
C VAL A 268 3.00 -17.50 11.50
N PRO A 269 3.59 -16.60 12.32
CA PRO A 269 4.28 -15.42 11.82
C PRO A 269 5.45 -15.78 10.90
N SER A 270 5.47 -15.20 9.71
CA SER A 270 6.43 -15.52 8.66
C SER A 270 7.06 -14.30 8.00
N ARG A 271 6.33 -13.20 7.78
CA ARG A 271 6.92 -11.95 7.25
C ARG A 271 7.91 -11.43 8.28
N TRP A 272 9.19 -11.58 7.96
CA TRP A 272 10.32 -11.29 8.85
C TRP A 272 10.16 -11.91 10.25
N GLY A 273 9.40 -13.00 10.36
CA GLY A 273 9.11 -13.68 11.63
C GLY A 273 8.21 -12.92 12.61
N THR A 274 7.47 -11.89 12.18
CA THR A 274 6.66 -11.05 13.10
C THR A 274 5.21 -10.83 12.69
N GLN A 275 4.87 -11.01 11.41
CA GLN A 275 3.50 -10.87 10.91
C GLN A 275 3.08 -12.17 10.25
N THR A 276 1.86 -12.62 10.53
CA THR A 276 1.26 -13.74 9.80
C THR A 276 0.93 -13.31 8.36
N PRO A 277 0.98 -14.25 7.40
CA PRO A 277 0.59 -13.95 6.02
C PRO A 277 -0.84 -13.42 5.97
N PHE A 278 -1.02 -12.23 5.40
CA PHE A 278 -2.36 -11.74 5.10
C PHE A 278 -2.89 -12.54 3.91
N THR A 279 -3.73 -13.54 4.18
CA THR A 279 -4.20 -14.47 3.15
C THR A 279 -5.72 -14.53 3.08
N ASN A 280 -6.25 -14.73 1.87
CA ASN A 280 -7.67 -14.92 1.61
C ASN A 280 -7.86 -16.15 0.73
N ILE A 281 -8.90 -16.93 0.97
CA ILE A 281 -9.33 -17.99 0.07
C ILE A 281 -10.80 -17.80 -0.29
N THR A 282 -11.13 -18.08 -1.55
CA THR A 282 -12.52 -18.14 -2.00
C THR A 282 -12.92 -19.60 -2.17
N LEU A 283 -14.05 -19.97 -1.57
CA LEU A 283 -14.68 -21.28 -1.70
C LEU A 283 -15.94 -21.14 -2.55
N ASP A 284 -16.04 -21.98 -3.57
CA ASP A 284 -17.12 -21.91 -4.55
C ASP A 284 -18.42 -22.52 -4.00
N TRP A 285 -18.34 -23.46 -3.05
CA TRP A 285 -19.45 -24.26 -2.52
C TRP A 285 -20.06 -25.22 -3.54
N THR A 286 -20.38 -24.72 -4.73
CA THR A 286 -20.86 -25.46 -5.89
C THR A 286 -19.89 -25.27 -7.04
N CYS A 287 -19.62 -26.33 -7.80
CA CYS A 287 -18.65 -26.28 -8.90
C CYS A 287 -19.05 -25.21 -9.94
N PRO A 288 -18.19 -24.21 -10.21
CA PRO A 288 -18.48 -23.15 -11.18
C PRO A 288 -18.70 -23.69 -12.59
N GLU A 289 -19.62 -23.07 -13.34
CA GLU A 289 -19.96 -23.48 -14.71
C GLU A 289 -18.75 -23.44 -15.66
N ASP A 290 -17.85 -22.46 -15.50
CA ASP A 290 -16.63 -22.32 -16.31
C ASP A 290 -15.60 -23.43 -16.04
N LEU A 291 -15.63 -24.05 -14.86
CA LEU A 291 -14.72 -25.14 -14.48
C LEU A 291 -15.33 -26.52 -14.69
N ARG A 292 -16.66 -26.63 -14.72
CA ARG A 292 -17.41 -27.90 -14.72
C ARG A 292 -16.88 -28.94 -15.71
N ASP A 293 -16.68 -28.55 -16.96
CA ASP A 293 -16.28 -29.48 -18.04
C ASP A 293 -14.76 -29.63 -18.17
N GLN A 294 -13.96 -28.92 -17.36
CA GLN A 294 -12.51 -29.00 -17.42
C GLN A 294 -11.99 -30.22 -16.67
N GLU A 295 -10.95 -30.84 -17.21
CA GLU A 295 -10.24 -31.96 -16.58
C GLU A 295 -9.10 -31.43 -15.69
N PRO A 296 -9.01 -31.86 -14.41
CA PRO A 296 -7.91 -31.53 -13.53
C PRO A 296 -6.61 -32.20 -13.97
N MET A 297 -5.47 -31.57 -13.65
CA MET A 297 -4.15 -32.16 -13.79
C MET A 297 -3.58 -32.52 -12.42
N LEU A 298 -3.06 -33.74 -12.27
CA LEU A 298 -2.45 -34.26 -11.06
C LEU A 298 -1.03 -34.74 -11.35
N GLY A 299 -0.03 -34.08 -10.74
CA GLY A 299 1.38 -34.41 -10.96
C GLY A 299 1.83 -34.31 -12.42
N GLY A 300 1.16 -33.46 -13.22
CA GLY A 300 1.43 -33.27 -14.64
C GLY A 300 0.59 -34.15 -15.60
N ASP A 301 -0.25 -35.04 -15.08
CA ASP A 301 -1.10 -35.94 -15.89
C ASP A 301 -2.59 -35.59 -15.76
N PRO A 302 -3.41 -35.76 -16.82
CA PRO A 302 -4.87 -35.62 -16.71
C PRO A 302 -5.47 -36.63 -15.72
N ALA A 303 -6.43 -36.19 -14.91
CA ALA A 303 -6.97 -37.00 -13.81
C ALA A 303 -7.99 -38.07 -14.25
N GLY A 304 -8.56 -37.97 -15.46
CA GLY A 304 -9.55 -38.91 -16.00
C GLY A 304 -10.99 -38.65 -15.57
N PHE A 305 -11.29 -37.47 -15.01
CA PHE A 305 -12.63 -37.02 -14.59
C PHE A 305 -12.70 -35.49 -14.66
N THR A 306 -13.90 -34.91 -14.63
CA THR A 306 -14.09 -33.45 -14.70
C THR A 306 -14.32 -32.81 -13.33
N TYR A 307 -14.16 -31.49 -13.21
CA TYR A 307 -14.48 -30.79 -11.97
C TYR A 307 -15.97 -30.86 -11.61
N GLY A 308 -16.87 -30.95 -12.61
CA GLY A 308 -18.31 -31.09 -12.39
C GLY A 308 -18.71 -32.36 -11.65
N GLU A 309 -17.83 -33.37 -11.62
CA GLU A 309 -18.08 -34.62 -10.91
C GLU A 309 -17.70 -34.53 -9.42
N LEU A 310 -17.06 -33.46 -8.95
CA LEU A 310 -16.37 -33.34 -7.64
C LEU A 310 -17.19 -32.74 -6.49
N GLU A 311 -18.52 -32.67 -6.60
CA GLU A 311 -19.35 -32.05 -5.57
C GLU A 311 -19.18 -32.69 -4.18
N GLU A 312 -19.09 -34.03 -4.09
CA GLU A 312 -18.90 -34.73 -2.82
C GLU A 312 -17.54 -34.40 -2.18
N GLU A 313 -16.46 -34.41 -2.96
CA GLU A 313 -15.12 -34.08 -2.49
C GLU A 313 -14.99 -32.61 -2.08
N MET A 314 -15.63 -31.69 -2.82
CA MET A 314 -15.74 -30.28 -2.44
C MET A 314 -16.47 -30.15 -1.10
N ALA A 315 -17.57 -30.87 -0.89
CA ALA A 315 -18.31 -30.86 0.37
C ALA A 315 -17.47 -31.40 1.55
N LEU A 316 -16.65 -32.43 1.33
CA LEU A 316 -15.73 -32.96 2.34
C LEU A 316 -14.65 -31.93 2.74
N ILE A 317 -14.06 -31.23 1.77
CA ILE A 317 -13.08 -30.16 2.01
C ILE A 317 -13.72 -29.02 2.80
N ASN A 318 -14.89 -28.55 2.37
CA ASN A 318 -15.64 -27.49 3.05
C ASN A 318 -15.94 -27.86 4.50
N ARG A 319 -16.44 -29.08 4.75
CA ARG A 319 -16.70 -29.58 6.10
C ARG A 319 -15.44 -29.59 6.96
N ALA A 320 -14.35 -30.16 6.44
CA ALA A 320 -13.07 -30.24 7.14
C ALA A 320 -12.53 -28.85 7.50
N PHE A 321 -12.58 -27.91 6.56
CA PHE A 321 -12.14 -26.53 6.77
C PHE A 321 -12.98 -25.81 7.82
N LEU A 322 -14.32 -25.89 7.72
CA LEU A 322 -15.24 -25.28 8.69
C LEU A 322 -15.02 -25.83 10.10
N GLU A 323 -14.90 -27.15 10.25
CA GLU A 323 -14.66 -27.78 11.56
C GLU A 323 -13.33 -27.31 12.19
N VAL A 324 -12.26 -27.15 11.40
CA VAL A 324 -10.97 -26.61 11.87
C VAL A 324 -11.11 -25.15 12.32
N MET A 325 -11.76 -24.31 11.52
CA MET A 325 -11.95 -22.90 11.83
C MET A 325 -12.84 -22.69 13.07
N ILE A 326 -13.92 -23.48 13.22
CA ILE A 326 -14.81 -23.45 14.40
C ILE A 326 -14.07 -23.85 15.67
N ALA A 327 -13.25 -24.91 15.60
CA ALA A 327 -12.48 -25.40 16.74
C ALA A 327 -11.53 -24.31 17.27
N GLY A 328 -10.93 -23.54 16.37
CA GLY A 328 -9.95 -22.52 16.70
C GLY A 328 -8.61 -23.10 17.15
N ASP A 329 -7.75 -22.24 17.69
CA ASP A 329 -6.45 -22.65 18.19
C ASP A 329 -6.57 -23.54 19.45
N TRP A 330 -5.43 -23.95 20.03
CA TRP A 330 -5.45 -24.83 21.20
C TRP A 330 -6.20 -24.25 22.42
N ARG A 331 -6.39 -22.92 22.46
CA ARG A 331 -7.16 -22.21 23.50
C ARG A 331 -8.58 -21.87 23.05
N GLY A 332 -9.01 -22.34 21.88
CA GLY A 332 -10.31 -22.03 21.28
C GLY A 332 -10.42 -20.60 20.74
N ARG A 333 -9.30 -19.93 20.45
CA ARG A 333 -9.29 -18.60 19.82
C ARG A 333 -9.46 -18.74 18.30
N VAL A 334 -10.08 -17.76 17.67
CA VAL A 334 -10.27 -17.73 16.21
C VAL A 334 -8.93 -17.72 15.47
N PHE A 335 -8.86 -18.44 14.35
CA PHE A 335 -7.82 -18.27 13.36
C PHE A 335 -8.18 -17.08 12.46
N THR A 336 -7.29 -16.10 12.37
CA THR A 336 -7.53 -14.90 11.55
C THR A 336 -7.38 -15.22 10.06
N PHE A 337 -6.48 -16.16 9.73
CA PHE A 337 -6.12 -16.49 8.35
C PHE A 337 -6.29 -17.98 8.02
N PRO A 338 -6.38 -18.35 6.74
CA PRO A 338 -6.79 -17.45 5.65
C PRO A 338 -8.21 -16.94 5.91
N ILE A 339 -8.51 -15.72 5.49
CA ILE A 339 -9.87 -15.21 5.54
C ILE A 339 -10.70 -16.01 4.53
N PRO A 340 -11.75 -16.74 4.97
CA PRO A 340 -12.60 -17.47 4.05
C PRO A 340 -13.65 -16.55 3.45
N THR A 341 -13.86 -16.67 2.15
CA THR A 341 -14.95 -16.04 1.41
C THR A 341 -15.78 -17.11 0.72
N TYR A 342 -17.08 -17.16 0.99
CA TYR A 342 -18.01 -18.10 0.35
C TYR A 342 -18.88 -17.40 -0.68
N ASN A 343 -19.01 -18.01 -1.85
CA ASN A 343 -19.91 -17.55 -2.90
C ASN A 343 -21.36 -17.93 -2.54
N ILE A 344 -22.26 -16.95 -2.50
CA ILE A 344 -23.70 -17.16 -2.34
C ILE A 344 -24.37 -16.92 -3.68
N THR A 345 -24.68 -18.01 -4.37
CA THR A 345 -25.27 -18.07 -5.71
C THR A 345 -26.75 -18.45 -5.64
N ARG A 346 -27.45 -18.39 -6.77
CA ARG A 346 -28.89 -18.72 -6.84
C ARG A 346 -29.20 -20.19 -6.54
N ASP A 347 -28.23 -21.05 -6.79
CA ASP A 347 -28.24 -22.49 -6.57
C ASP A 347 -27.60 -22.89 -5.23
N PHE A 348 -27.27 -21.94 -4.36
CA PHE A 348 -26.75 -22.24 -3.03
C PHE A 348 -27.75 -23.10 -2.23
N ASP A 349 -27.33 -24.30 -1.83
CA ASP A 349 -28.15 -25.22 -1.06
C ASP A 349 -28.18 -24.83 0.43
N TRP A 350 -29.22 -24.09 0.80
CA TRP A 350 -29.47 -23.65 2.18
C TRP A 350 -29.70 -24.80 3.17
N GLU A 351 -30.11 -25.97 2.69
CA GLU A 351 -30.40 -27.14 3.52
C GLU A 351 -29.22 -28.14 3.53
N HIS A 352 -28.12 -27.82 2.85
CA HIS A 352 -26.93 -28.67 2.82
C HIS A 352 -26.41 -28.93 4.25
N PRO A 353 -25.95 -30.16 4.58
CA PRO A 353 -25.48 -30.48 5.93
C PRO A 353 -24.38 -29.57 6.47
N ASN A 354 -23.52 -29.05 5.60
CA ASN A 354 -22.45 -28.12 5.99
C ASN A 354 -22.94 -26.69 6.28
N THR A 355 -24.16 -26.32 5.87
CA THR A 355 -24.69 -24.96 6.06
C THR A 355 -24.82 -24.61 7.54
N THR A 356 -25.15 -25.58 8.39
CA THR A 356 -25.14 -25.38 9.85
C THR A 356 -23.76 -25.00 10.37
N LEU A 357 -22.69 -25.68 9.90
CA LEU A 357 -21.32 -25.36 10.29
C LEU A 357 -20.90 -23.97 9.80
N LEU A 358 -21.26 -23.63 8.56
CA LEU A 358 -20.96 -22.32 7.96
C LEU A 358 -21.54 -21.17 8.81
N PHE A 359 -22.80 -21.30 9.21
CA PHE A 359 -23.46 -20.29 10.05
C PHE A 359 -23.07 -20.36 11.53
N GLU A 360 -22.67 -21.53 12.05
CA GLU A 360 -22.06 -21.64 13.38
C GLU A 360 -20.75 -20.84 13.44
N MET A 361 -19.87 -21.02 12.45
CA MET A 361 -18.63 -20.26 12.33
C MET A 361 -18.92 -18.74 12.27
N THR A 362 -19.93 -18.36 11.49
CA THR A 362 -20.40 -16.97 11.35
C THR A 362 -20.87 -16.40 12.68
N ALA A 363 -21.74 -17.12 13.39
CA ALA A 363 -22.29 -16.69 14.67
C ALA A 363 -21.22 -16.59 15.76
N LYS A 364 -20.24 -17.51 15.74
CA LYS A 364 -19.20 -17.59 16.76
C LYS A 364 -18.11 -16.53 16.58
N TYR A 365 -17.70 -16.26 15.34
CA TYR A 365 -16.50 -15.47 15.06
C TYR A 365 -16.69 -14.30 14.08
N GLY A 366 -17.85 -14.16 13.44
CA GLY A 366 -18.09 -13.11 12.44
C GLY A 366 -17.38 -13.36 11.09
N ILE A 367 -16.93 -14.58 10.85
CA ILE A 367 -16.37 -15.08 9.58
C ILE A 367 -17.20 -16.28 9.10
N PRO A 368 -17.37 -16.52 7.79
CA PRO A 368 -16.59 -15.99 6.68
C PRO A 368 -17.17 -14.67 6.13
N TYR A 369 -16.49 -14.12 5.12
CA TYR A 369 -17.14 -13.19 4.22
C TYR A 369 -18.05 -13.93 3.23
N PHE A 370 -19.12 -13.26 2.83
CA PHE A 370 -20.07 -13.78 1.84
C PHE A 370 -20.02 -12.90 0.59
N GLN A 371 -19.68 -13.50 -0.53
CA GLN A 371 -19.77 -12.85 -1.83
C GLN A 371 -21.16 -13.11 -2.42
N ASN A 372 -22.01 -12.10 -2.36
CA ASN A 372 -23.43 -12.22 -2.70
C ASN A 372 -23.70 -11.98 -4.20
N PHE A 373 -24.12 -13.02 -4.91
CA PHE A 373 -24.51 -12.98 -6.32
C PHE A 373 -26.04 -13.03 -6.54
N LEU A 374 -26.85 -13.08 -5.47
CA LEU A 374 -28.32 -13.16 -5.59
C LEU A 374 -28.93 -11.85 -6.12
N ASN A 375 -28.42 -10.72 -5.66
CA ASN A 375 -28.93 -9.38 -5.92
C ASN A 375 -27.99 -8.53 -6.79
N SER A 376 -27.10 -9.17 -7.55
CA SER A 376 -26.20 -8.49 -8.48
C SER A 376 -26.33 -9.10 -9.88
N ASP A 377 -25.97 -8.33 -10.90
CA ASP A 377 -25.85 -8.83 -12.27
C ASP A 377 -24.56 -9.64 -12.47
N LEU A 378 -23.74 -9.76 -11.43
CA LEU A 378 -22.45 -10.45 -11.45
C LEU A 378 -22.66 -11.96 -11.32
N GLN A 379 -21.87 -12.74 -12.04
CA GLN A 379 -21.78 -14.19 -11.92
C GLN A 379 -20.44 -14.61 -11.28
N PRO A 380 -20.33 -15.80 -10.66
CA PRO A 380 -19.09 -16.26 -10.02
C PRO A 380 -17.85 -16.20 -10.92
N HIS A 381 -18.00 -16.53 -12.21
CA HIS A 381 -16.91 -16.47 -13.18
C HIS A 381 -16.51 -15.04 -13.57
N MET A 382 -17.30 -14.02 -13.23
CA MET A 382 -17.08 -12.61 -13.57
C MET A 382 -16.32 -11.84 -12.48
N VAL A 383 -16.21 -12.39 -11.27
CA VAL A 383 -15.52 -11.72 -10.15
C VAL A 383 -14.74 -12.74 -9.34
N ARG A 384 -13.43 -12.51 -9.22
CA ARG A 384 -12.58 -13.21 -8.26
C ARG A 384 -12.22 -12.24 -7.13
N SER A 385 -12.36 -12.68 -5.89
CA SER A 385 -12.02 -11.86 -4.71
C SER A 385 -10.52 -11.90 -4.48
N MET A 386 -9.82 -10.84 -4.90
CA MET A 386 -8.34 -10.79 -4.91
C MET A 386 -7.73 -10.17 -3.63
N CYS A 387 -8.56 -9.83 -2.64
CA CYS A 387 -8.20 -9.29 -1.31
C CYS A 387 -9.49 -9.16 -0.45
N CYS A 388 -9.41 -8.49 0.71
CA CYS A 388 -10.53 -8.25 1.64
C CYS A 388 -11.80 -7.63 1.04
N ARG A 389 -11.66 -6.79 0.00
CA ARG A 389 -12.80 -6.07 -0.60
C ARG A 389 -12.59 -5.66 -2.06
N LEU A 390 -11.44 -6.00 -2.67
CA LEU A 390 -11.18 -5.67 -4.07
C LEU A 390 -11.92 -6.69 -4.94
N GLN A 391 -13.01 -6.25 -5.53
CA GLN A 391 -13.76 -6.98 -6.55
C GLN A 391 -13.36 -6.39 -7.90
N LEU A 392 -12.79 -7.24 -8.76
CA LEU A 392 -12.46 -6.86 -10.12
C LEU A 392 -13.58 -7.34 -11.03
N ASP A 393 -14.14 -6.41 -11.80
CA ASP A 393 -15.02 -6.74 -12.90
C ASP A 393 -14.17 -7.25 -14.07
N LEU A 394 -14.28 -8.54 -14.34
CA LEU A 394 -13.53 -9.19 -15.41
C LEU A 394 -14.01 -8.77 -16.81
N GLY A 395 -15.18 -8.16 -16.94
CA GLY A 395 -15.70 -7.61 -18.19
C GLY A 395 -15.01 -6.31 -18.62
N GLU A 396 -14.48 -5.53 -17.68
CA GLU A 396 -13.77 -4.27 -17.93
C GLU A 396 -12.24 -4.43 -18.03
N LEU A 397 -11.73 -5.63 -17.74
CA LEU A 397 -10.30 -5.92 -17.82
C LEU A 397 -9.87 -5.89 -19.29
N LEU A 398 -9.44 -4.71 -19.75
CA LEU A 398 -8.87 -4.49 -21.08
C LEU A 398 -7.86 -5.60 -21.38
N ALA A 399 -8.18 -6.44 -22.35
CA ALA A 399 -7.38 -7.60 -22.76
C ALA A 399 -5.91 -7.22 -22.99
N ARG A 400 -5.09 -7.33 -21.95
CA ARG A 400 -3.64 -7.31 -22.02
C ARG A 400 -3.13 -8.66 -21.55
N GLY A 401 -3.04 -9.59 -22.50
CA GLY A 401 -2.35 -10.86 -22.29
C GLY A 401 -2.83 -11.95 -23.24
N ASN A 402 -2.24 -12.01 -24.43
CA ASN A 402 -2.19 -13.22 -25.27
C ASN A 402 -1.30 -14.29 -24.60
N GLY A 403 -1.64 -14.71 -23.39
CA GLY A 403 -1.13 -15.93 -22.76
C GLY A 403 -2.14 -17.06 -22.94
N LEU A 404 -1.71 -18.31 -22.81
CA LEU A 404 -2.61 -19.49 -22.95
C LEU A 404 -3.79 -19.51 -21.95
N PHE A 405 -3.81 -18.59 -20.96
CA PHE A 405 -4.78 -18.58 -19.85
C PHE A 405 -5.26 -17.15 -19.55
N GLY A 406 -6.56 -17.02 -19.23
CA GLY A 406 -7.23 -15.75 -19.00
C GLY A 406 -6.72 -14.99 -17.77
N SER A 407 -6.80 -13.66 -17.82
CA SER A 407 -6.26 -12.71 -16.82
C SER A 407 -6.99 -12.69 -15.47
N ALA A 408 -8.04 -13.49 -15.29
CA ALA A 408 -8.93 -13.38 -14.13
C ALA A 408 -8.29 -13.72 -12.78
N GLU A 409 -7.38 -14.70 -12.75
CA GLU A 409 -6.77 -15.22 -11.52
C GLU A 409 -5.37 -14.65 -11.21
N GLN A 410 -4.92 -13.63 -11.95
CA GLN A 410 -3.59 -13.01 -11.80
C GLN A 410 -3.68 -11.48 -11.72
N THR A 411 -4.63 -11.00 -10.92
CA THR A 411 -4.96 -9.59 -10.84
C THR A 411 -4.92 -9.09 -9.41
N GLY A 412 -4.77 -7.79 -9.26
CA GLY A 412 -4.50 -7.18 -7.97
C GLY A 412 -4.52 -5.67 -8.07
N SER A 413 -4.04 -5.02 -7.02
CA SER A 413 -3.86 -3.57 -7.02
C SER A 413 -2.39 -3.24 -6.84
N VAL A 414 -1.92 -2.24 -7.59
CA VAL A 414 -0.57 -1.70 -7.45
C VAL A 414 -0.47 -0.83 -6.19
N GLY A 415 -1.56 -0.18 -5.77
CA GLY A 415 -1.56 0.73 -4.63
C GLY A 415 -2.95 1.25 -4.29
N VAL A 416 -3.09 1.81 -3.09
CA VAL A 416 -4.32 2.48 -2.65
C VAL A 416 -3.98 3.89 -2.17
N VAL A 417 -4.77 4.86 -2.61
CA VAL A 417 -4.74 6.23 -2.10
C VAL A 417 -6.11 6.58 -1.55
N THR A 418 -6.15 7.10 -0.32
CA THR A 418 -7.40 7.50 0.35
C THR A 418 -7.44 9.00 0.54
N ILE A 419 -8.55 9.62 0.15
CA ILE A 419 -8.77 11.05 0.33
C ILE A 419 -9.32 11.33 1.74
N ASN A 420 -8.73 12.29 2.44
CA ASN A 420 -9.19 12.67 3.77
C ASN A 420 -10.40 13.61 3.69
N CYS A 421 -11.59 13.00 3.61
CA CYS A 421 -12.85 13.73 3.47
C CYS A 421 -13.16 14.63 4.68
N ALA A 422 -12.77 14.23 5.89
CA ALA A 422 -12.97 15.05 7.10
C ALA A 422 -12.17 16.36 7.03
N ARG A 423 -10.92 16.27 6.57
CA ARG A 423 -10.07 17.45 6.37
C ARG A 423 -10.57 18.33 5.23
N LEU A 424 -11.03 17.74 4.13
CA LEU A 424 -11.67 18.48 3.04
C LEU A 424 -12.86 19.29 3.54
N GLY A 425 -13.78 18.66 4.29
CA GLY A 425 -14.94 19.33 4.88
C GLY A 425 -14.56 20.42 5.87
N HIS A 426 -13.50 20.22 6.65
CA HIS A 426 -13.00 21.23 7.59
C HIS A 426 -12.42 22.47 6.87
N LEU A 427 -11.61 22.28 5.82
CA LEU A 427 -10.97 23.37 5.09
C LEU A 427 -11.94 24.15 4.19
N ALA A 428 -12.95 23.48 3.66
CA ALA A 428 -13.97 24.06 2.79
C ALA A 428 -15.30 24.30 3.52
N ALA A 429 -15.26 24.56 4.83
CA ALA A 429 -16.45 24.72 5.66
C ALA A 429 -17.36 25.84 5.13
N GLY A 430 -18.58 25.47 4.73
CA GLY A 430 -19.58 26.39 4.18
C GLY A 430 -19.40 26.75 2.70
N ASP A 431 -18.40 26.21 2.01
CA ASP A 431 -18.14 26.45 0.58
C ASP A 431 -18.02 25.13 -0.20
N LEU A 432 -19.16 24.69 -0.74
CA LEU A 432 -19.24 23.46 -1.52
C LEU A 432 -18.45 23.54 -2.85
N SER A 433 -18.34 24.72 -3.44
CA SER A 433 -17.59 24.89 -4.70
C SER A 433 -16.10 24.72 -4.46
N ALA A 434 -15.57 25.32 -3.40
CA ALA A 434 -14.17 25.12 -2.99
C ALA A 434 -13.88 23.66 -2.61
N LEU A 435 -14.84 22.97 -1.98
CA LEU A 435 -14.73 21.56 -1.65
C LEU A 435 -14.53 20.69 -2.89
N HIS A 436 -15.40 20.85 -3.91
CA HIS A 436 -15.30 20.08 -5.15
C HIS A 436 -14.00 20.38 -5.90
N GLN A 437 -13.62 21.65 -6.02
CA GLN A 437 -12.35 22.03 -6.66
C GLN A 437 -11.13 21.41 -5.96
N ARG A 438 -11.14 21.37 -4.62
CA ARG A 438 -10.06 20.75 -3.86
C ARG A 438 -10.08 19.23 -4.00
N LEU A 439 -11.26 18.60 -4.03
CA LEU A 439 -11.40 17.18 -4.26
C LEU A 439 -10.85 16.79 -5.64
N ASP A 440 -11.23 17.49 -6.69
CA ASP A 440 -10.74 17.25 -8.06
C ASP A 440 -9.21 17.33 -8.11
N ALA A 441 -8.62 18.35 -7.47
CA ALA A 441 -7.17 18.48 -7.39
C ALA A 441 -6.50 17.33 -6.63
N LEU A 442 -7.12 16.79 -5.57
CA LEU A 442 -6.57 15.63 -4.85
C LEU A 442 -6.74 14.33 -5.62
N LEU A 443 -7.82 14.19 -6.40
CA LEU A 443 -8.05 13.03 -7.26
C LEU A 443 -7.01 12.98 -8.40
N GLU A 444 -6.67 14.12 -9.00
CA GLU A 444 -5.60 14.19 -9.99
C GLU A 444 -4.23 13.88 -9.39
N LEU A 445 -3.96 14.27 -8.14
CA LEU A 445 -2.73 13.86 -7.44
C LEU A 445 -2.68 12.37 -7.08
N ALA A 446 -3.84 11.72 -6.95
CA ALA A 446 -3.95 10.32 -6.55
C ALA A 446 -3.87 9.35 -7.75
N ARG A 447 -4.11 9.85 -8.97
CA ARG A 447 -4.06 9.11 -10.22
C ARG A 447 -2.62 8.96 -10.72
#